data_AF-A0A7J7DZT8-F1
#
_entry.id   AF-A0A7J7DZT8-F1
#
_cell.length_a   1.000
_cell.length_b   1.000
_cell.length_c   1.000
_cell.angle_alpha   90.00
_cell.angle_beta   90.00
_cell.angle_gamma   90.00
#
_symmetry.space_group_name_H-M   'P 1'
#
loop_
_entity.id
_entity.type
_entity.pdbx_description
1 polymer ?
#
loop_
_entity_poly.entity_id
_entity_poly.type
_entity_poly.pdbx_seq_one_letter_code
_entity_poly.pdbx_strand_id
1 'polypeptide(L)' 'MKEIETHLIEKHQCRVYVCGRFAPSDVAIKLGRKLKRRVEILEIQEIDGSREQVDQNPS' A
#
# COMPACT_ATOMS: atom_id res chain seq x y z
N MET A 1 7.50 4.53 10.06
CA MET A 1 6.09 4.21 10.35
C MET A 1 5.25 5.47 10.47
N LYS A 2 5.81 6.59 10.96
CA LYS A 2 5.21 7.94 10.85
C LYS A 2 4.87 8.39 9.40
N GLU A 3 5.44 7.70 8.40
CA GLU A 3 5.22 7.94 6.97
C GLU A 3 4.07 7.12 6.36
N ILE A 4 3.60 6.07 7.06
CA ILE A 4 2.42 5.31 6.62
C ILE A 4 1.21 6.02 7.21
N GLU A 5 0.40 6.59 6.34
CA GLU A 5 -0.77 7.38 6.71
C GLU A 5 -1.98 6.46 6.94
N THR A 6 -2.19 5.51 6.02
CA THR A 6 -3.25 4.49 6.14
C THR A 6 -2.74 3.11 5.70
N HIS A 7 -3.38 2.06 6.19
CA HIS A 7 -3.08 0.68 5.81
C HIS A 7 -4.32 -0.21 5.91
N LEU A 8 -4.33 -1.30 5.13
CA LEU A 8 -5.34 -2.35 5.16
C LEU A 8 -4.65 -3.71 5.15
N ILE A 9 -5.15 -4.65 5.94
CA ILE A 9 -4.64 -6.02 6.02
C ILE A 9 -5.77 -6.99 5.66
N GLU A 10 -5.65 -7.63 4.51
CA GLU A 10 -6.57 -8.68 4.08
C GLU A 10 -5.96 -10.06 4.34
N LYS A 11 -6.29 -10.63 5.51
CA LYS A 11 -5.69 -11.88 5.98
C LYS A 11 -5.97 -13.07 5.06
N HIS A 12 -7.20 -13.19 4.56
CA HIS A 12 -7.61 -14.31 3.70
C HIS A 12 -6.81 -14.38 2.40
N GLN A 13 -6.42 -13.22 1.86
CA GLN A 13 -5.64 -13.11 0.62
C GLN A 13 -4.14 -12.91 0.88
N CYS A 14 -3.71 -12.86 2.15
CA CYS A 14 -2.35 -12.51 2.54
C CYS A 14 -1.84 -11.18 1.93
N ARG A 15 -2.73 -10.19 1.79
CA ARG A 15 -2.43 -8.89 1.19
C ARG A 15 -2.34 -7.78 2.23
N VAL A 16 -1.43 -6.86 1.99
CA VAL A 16 -1.27 -5.64 2.78
C VAL A 16 -1.23 -4.47 1.83
N TYR A 17 -2.10 -3.49 2.07
CA TYR A 17 -2.14 -2.22 1.35
C TYR A 17 -1.61 -1.14 2.27
N VAL A 18 -0.81 -0.24 1.73
CA VAL A 18 -0.18 0.86 2.46
C VAL A 18 -0.26 2.12 1.62
N CYS A 19 -0.61 3.24 2.25
CA CYS A 19 -0.66 4.56 1.62
C CYS A 19 0.06 5.57 2.50
N GLY A 20 0.79 6.48 1.88
CA GLY A 20 1.59 7.50 2.54
C GLY A 20 2.85 7.84 1.75
N ARG A 21 3.70 8.67 2.34
CA ARG A 21 4.95 9.14 1.71
C ARG A 21 6.11 8.23 2.10
N PHE A 22 6.38 7.22 1.28
CA PHE A 22 7.47 6.28 1.50
C PHE A 22 8.03 5.75 0.18
N ALA A 23 9.26 5.22 0.21
CA ALA A 23 9.76 4.38 -0.87
C ALA A 23 9.12 2.98 -0.77
N PRO A 24 8.44 2.46 -1.82
CA PRO A 24 7.79 1.14 -1.77
C PRO A 24 8.75 0.00 -1.40
N SER A 25 10.00 0.06 -1.89
CA SER A 25 11.06 -0.90 -1.59
C SER A 25 11.38 -0.98 -0.11
N ASP A 26 11.49 0.15 0.59
CA ASP A 26 11.81 0.21 2.01
C ASP A 26 10.70 -0.44 2.85
N VAL A 27 9.44 -0.20 2.47
CA VAL A 27 8.29 -0.82 3.13
C VAL A 27 8.29 -2.33 2.91
N ALA A 28 8.53 -2.79 1.67
CA ALA A 28 8.63 -4.21 1.36
C ALA A 28 9.75 -4.91 2.15
N ILE A 29 10.96 -4.34 2.18
CA ILE A 29 12.10 -4.89 2.94
C ILE A 29 11.75 -4.96 4.43
N LYS A 30 11.17 -3.89 4.98
CA LYS A 30 10.82 -3.83 6.41
C LYS A 30 9.73 -4.82 6.77
N LEU A 31 8.71 -4.96 5.92
CA LEU A 31 7.62 -5.90 6.11
C LEU A 31 8.12 -7.34 6.04
N GLY A 32 8.95 -7.67 5.05
CA GLY A 32 9.56 -8.99 4.92
C GLY A 32 10.42 -9.38 6.12
N ARG A 33 11.24 -8.44 6.63
CA ARG A 33 12.03 -8.65 7.86
C ARG A 33 11.14 -8.89 9.10
N LYS A 34 10.08 -8.10 9.27
CA LYS A 34 9.16 -8.23 10.41
C LYS A 34 8.36 -9.52 10.38
N LEU A 35 7.88 -9.93 9.21
CA LEU A 35 7.07 -11.13 9.02
C LEU A 35 7.92 -12.40 8.90
N LYS A 36 9.26 -12.28 8.74
CA LYS A 36 10.18 -13.39 8.46
C LYS A 36 9.74 -14.21 7.25
N ARG A 37 9.20 -13.54 6.24
CA ARG A 37 8.66 -14.14 5.00
C ARG A 37 9.02 -13.25 3.82
N ARG A 38 9.10 -13.84 2.63
CA ARG A 38 9.24 -13.05 1.39
C ARG A 38 7.94 -12.28 1.14
N VAL A 39 8.08 -11.05 0.70
CA VAL A 39 6.97 -10.20 0.24
C VAL A 39 7.28 -9.74 -1.18
N GLU A 40 6.24 -9.56 -1.96
CA GLU A 40 6.28 -9.08 -3.33
C GLU A 40 5.46 -7.80 -3.42
N ILE A 41 5.92 -6.83 -4.20
CA ILE A 41 5.14 -5.64 -4.51
C ILE A 41 4.28 -6.00 -5.72
N LEU A 42 2.97 -6.12 -5.49
CA LEU A 42 2.01 -6.49 -6.54
C LEU A 42 1.59 -5.27 -7.39
N GLU A 43 1.44 -4.11 -6.75
CA GLU A 43 0.96 -2.88 -7.39
C GLU A 43 1.55 -1.65 -6.69
N ILE A 44 1.82 -0.61 -7.46
CA ILE A 44 2.17 0.73 -6.97
C ILE A 44 1.22 1.70 -7.65
N GLN A 45 0.52 2.50 -6.85
CA GLN A 45 -0.34 3.58 -7.33
C GLN A 45 0.16 4.91 -6.77
N GLU A 46 0.47 5.85 -7.65
CA GLU A 46 0.79 7.21 -7.27
C GLU A 46 -0.51 7.98 -7.04
N ILE A 47 -0.60 8.65 -5.89
CA ILE A 47 -1.73 9.53 -5.55
C ILE A 47 -1.25 10.95 -5.76
N ASP A 48 -1.49 11.50 -6.94
CA ASP A 48 -1.33 12.92 -7.17
C ASP A 48 -2.32 13.67 -6.28
N GLY A 49 -1.87 14.71 -5.58
CA GLY A 49 -2.71 15.55 -4.71
C GLY A 49 -3.84 16.31 -5.43
N SER A 50 -4.07 16.00 -6.71
CA SER A 50 -5.07 16.57 -7.62
C SER A 50 -6.00 15.49 -8.19
N ARG A 51 -6.46 14.54 -7.38
CA ARG A 51 -7.64 13.74 -7.75
C ARG A 51 -8.89 14.38 -7.18
N GLU A 52 -9.51 15.21 -8.02
CA GLU A 52 -10.97 15.34 -8.05
C GLU A 52 -11.56 13.93 -8.00
N GLN A 53 -12.57 13.76 -7.16
CA GLN A 53 -13.36 12.54 -7.07
C GLN A 53 -13.83 12.17 -8.46
N VAL A 54 -13.21 11.17 -9.10
CA VAL A 54 -13.84 10.50 -10.22
C VAL A 54 -14.95 9.65 -9.60
N ASP A 55 -16.12 10.28 -9.56
CA ASP A 55 -17.43 9.67 -9.43
C ASP A 55 -17.44 8.31 -10.12
N GLN A 56 -17.47 7.23 -9.33
CA GLN A 56 -17.87 5.94 -9.87
C GLN A 56 -19.36 6.02 -10.15
N ASN A 57 -19.71 6.52 -11.33
CA ASN A 57 -21.04 6.38 -11.89
C ASN A 57 -21.13 5.00 -12.56
N PRO A 58 -21.91 4.04 -12.06
CA PRO A 58 -22.23 2.85 -12.82
C PRO A 58 -23.27 3.23 -13.89
N SER A 59 -22.90 3.10 -15.16
CA SER A 59 -23.86 3.00 -16.27
C SER A 59 -24.22 1.55 -16.53
#